data_AF-A0A6B2M3M7-F1
#
_entry.id   AF-A0A6B2M3M7-F1
#
_cell.length_a   1.000
_cell.length_b   1.000
_cell.length_c   1.000
_cell.angle_alpha   90.00
_cell.angle_beta   90.00
_cell.angle_gamma   90.00
#
_symmetry.space_group_name_H-M   'P 1'
#
loop_
_entity.id
_entity.type
_entity.pdbx_description
1 polymer ?
#
loop_
_entity_poly.entity_id
_entity_poly.type
_entity_poly.pdbx_seq_one_letter_code
_entity_poly.pdbx_strand_id
1 'polypeptide(L)'
;MINQQTEERASLYVLDLLEGEDRVLFEKELKESAELQQLVNELSAALYDPLMKVRTPVRPDLLEKVVRKISVKDDTVVSSTKSDPAPVPWTYIWAVAALILLGMNLLLLFLVRDQAAIRPDDLVAGGERDYTDPAGEISGELGLSEEERTILEARIARLEQDLASSEENADLYLSELEKAGERESEVSRYNAEWQQEYARLAARILPFFEPNDGLGRFTVIEMVDSEAFANDLPRRGFADLAGRFLTGEGNIAGVGTEEFVGPVVEGAGILSATADPTQPGLTPIARGTPTVMADSPALPDTAMGPEAPQAAVLNEEPTGFTVWRDDEQKGFLDLYNLPELDEGQEAYLWVRSSELDPYVPVGVVPQLDNGTGSIFYSVDEPNFTPTEILITSEEAGAAGSEPGNTVILRGP
;
A
#
# COMPACT_ATOMS: atom_id res chain seq x y z
N MET A 1 20.27 39.52 -6.35
CA MET A 1 18.83 39.33 -6.10
C MET A 1 18.43 38.10 -6.89
N ILE A 2 18.13 37.01 -6.19
CA ILE A 2 17.94 35.69 -6.79
C ILE A 2 16.56 35.68 -7.47
N ASN A 3 16.50 35.17 -8.71
CA ASN A 3 15.25 35.01 -9.44
C ASN A 3 14.49 33.78 -8.89
N GLN A 4 13.16 33.82 -8.89
CA GLN A 4 12.29 32.71 -8.47
C GLN A 4 12.67 31.39 -9.17
N GLN A 5 12.99 31.44 -10.46
CA GLN A 5 13.43 30.25 -11.21
C GLN A 5 14.74 29.63 -10.66
N THR A 6 15.64 30.45 -10.11
CA THR A 6 16.89 29.98 -9.49
C THR A 6 16.62 29.32 -8.15
N GLU A 7 15.65 29.83 -7.39
CA GLU A 7 15.21 29.26 -6.11
C GLU A 7 14.51 27.91 -6.31
N GLU A 8 13.65 27.80 -7.33
CA GLU A 8 13.02 26.53 -7.71
C GLU A 8 14.05 25.47 -8.11
N ARG A 9 15.04 25.83 -8.96
CA ARG A 9 16.14 24.91 -9.33
C ARG A 9 17.00 24.51 -8.14
N ALA A 10 17.27 25.44 -7.21
CA ALA A 10 18.00 25.14 -5.98
C ALA A 10 17.24 24.16 -5.08
N SER A 11 15.91 24.31 -5.00
CA SER A 11 15.04 23.43 -4.21
C SER A 11 15.00 22.02 -4.80
N LEU A 12 14.86 21.89 -6.12
CA LEU A 12 14.95 20.61 -6.82
C LEU A 12 16.32 19.95 -6.67
N TYR A 13 17.40 20.73 -6.69
CA TYR A 13 18.75 20.22 -6.47
C TYR A 13 18.95 19.66 -5.04
N VAL A 14 18.46 20.36 -4.01
CA VAL A 14 18.55 19.91 -2.61
C VAL A 14 17.75 18.64 -2.35
N LEU A 15 16.62 18.46 -3.04
CA LEU A 15 15.79 17.25 -2.98
C LEU A 15 16.32 16.09 -3.86
N ASP A 16 17.46 16.27 -4.55
CA ASP A 16 18.03 15.33 -5.53
C ASP A 16 17.06 14.95 -6.68
N LEU A 17 16.14 15.86 -7.02
CA LEU A 17 15.17 15.71 -8.11
C LEU A 17 15.64 16.34 -9.43
N LEU A 18 16.79 17.02 -9.41
CA LEU A 18 17.37 17.64 -10.60
C LEU A 18 18.21 16.60 -11.37
N GLU A 19 17.79 16.27 -12.58
CA GLU A 19 18.41 15.21 -13.40
C GLU A 19 19.13 15.73 -14.64
N GLY A 20 19.99 14.88 -15.21
CA GLY A 20 20.56 15.07 -16.54
C GLY A 20 21.40 16.35 -16.71
N GLU A 21 21.16 17.05 -17.82
CA GLU A 21 21.91 18.25 -18.21
C GLU A 21 21.65 19.44 -17.27
N ASP A 22 20.44 19.56 -16.74
CA ASP A 22 20.06 20.65 -15.85
C ASP A 22 20.83 20.62 -14.53
N ARG A 23 21.10 19.42 -14.01
CA ARG A 23 21.97 19.23 -12.83
C ARG A 23 23.39 19.68 -13.12
N VAL A 24 23.96 19.30 -14.26
CA VAL A 24 25.34 19.68 -14.64
C VAL A 24 25.46 21.19 -14.82
N LEU A 25 24.48 21.83 -15.45
CA LEU A 25 24.42 23.28 -15.60
C LEU A 25 24.28 23.98 -14.25
N PHE A 26 23.39 23.48 -13.39
CA PHE A 26 23.18 24.04 -12.05
C PHE A 26 24.43 23.89 -11.17
N GLU A 27 25.11 22.74 -11.19
CA GLU A 27 26.37 22.53 -10.45
C GLU A 27 27.49 23.45 -10.93
N LYS A 28 27.50 23.79 -12.22
CA LYS A 28 28.43 24.77 -12.78
C LYS A 28 28.12 26.18 -12.25
N GLU A 29 26.86 26.60 -12.31
CA GLU A 29 26.39 27.88 -11.76
C GLU A 29 26.65 27.97 -10.24
N LEU A 30 26.45 26.86 -9.51
CA LEU A 30 26.70 26.75 -8.08
C LEU A 30 28.18 26.97 -7.74
N LYS A 31 29.12 26.51 -8.57
CA LYS A 31 30.56 26.76 -8.38
C LYS A 31 30.93 28.22 -8.62
N GLU A 32 30.21 28.92 -9.48
CA GLU A 32 30.51 30.29 -9.89
C GLU A 32 29.84 31.35 -8.98
N SER A 33 28.71 31.03 -8.34
CA SER A 33 27.90 31.97 -7.55
C SER A 33 27.92 31.66 -6.05
N ALA A 34 28.52 32.56 -5.26
CA ALA A 34 28.51 32.47 -3.79
C ALA A 34 27.10 32.66 -3.19
N GLU A 35 26.25 33.49 -3.80
CA GLU A 35 24.85 33.67 -3.37
C GLU A 35 24.05 32.37 -3.52
N LEU A 36 24.29 31.62 -4.61
CA LEU A 36 23.60 30.35 -4.86
C LEU A 36 24.07 29.26 -3.89
N GLN A 37 25.36 29.24 -3.55
CA GLN A 37 25.89 28.33 -2.52
C GLN A 37 25.25 28.59 -1.15
N GLN A 38 25.07 29.86 -0.79
CA GLN A 38 24.40 30.22 0.46
C GLN A 38 22.94 29.73 0.46
N LEU A 39 22.19 29.96 -0.62
CA LEU A 39 20.80 29.51 -0.73
C LEU A 39 20.66 27.99 -0.62
N VAL A 40 21.50 27.23 -1.34
CA VAL A 40 21.50 25.76 -1.26
C VAL A 40 21.84 25.28 0.16
N ASN A 41 22.78 25.93 0.84
CA ASN A 41 23.10 25.62 2.23
C ASN A 41 21.92 25.91 3.17
N GLU A 42 21.24 27.04 3.01
CA GLU A 42 20.06 27.41 3.82
C GLU A 42 18.90 26.42 3.61
N LEU A 43 18.59 26.07 2.35
CA LEU A 43 17.57 25.07 2.01
C LEU A 43 17.92 23.68 2.56
N SER A 44 19.19 23.26 2.42
CA SER A 44 19.63 21.97 2.95
C SER A 44 19.55 21.92 4.48
N ALA A 45 19.94 22.99 5.17
CA ALA A 45 19.84 23.08 6.62
C ALA A 45 18.38 23.03 7.08
N ALA A 46 17.49 23.75 6.40
CA ALA A 46 16.05 23.71 6.69
C ALA A 46 15.44 22.31 6.50
N LEU A 47 15.94 21.51 5.55
CA LEU A 47 15.50 20.13 5.33
C LEU A 47 16.05 19.16 6.37
N TYR A 48 17.33 19.30 6.76
CA TYR A 48 17.98 18.40 7.71
C TYR A 48 17.60 18.66 9.18
N ASP A 49 17.29 19.91 9.55
CA ASP A 49 16.97 20.29 10.94
C ASP A 49 15.79 19.48 11.52
N PRO A 50 14.66 19.31 10.81
CA PRO A 50 13.56 18.45 11.24
C PRO A 50 13.95 16.96 11.29
N LEU A 51 14.68 16.48 10.27
CA LEU A 51 15.09 15.07 10.19
C LEU A 51 16.00 14.67 11.35
N MET A 52 16.91 15.54 11.77
CA MET A 52 17.78 15.31 12.92
C MET A 52 17.05 15.31 14.27
N LYS A 53 15.87 15.93 14.35
CA LYS A 53 15.03 15.90 15.56
C LYS A 53 14.27 14.58 15.69
N VAL A 54 14.06 13.86 14.59
CA VAL A 54 13.49 12.51 14.62
C VAL A 54 14.55 11.56 15.20
N ARG A 55 14.40 11.24 16.49
CA ARG A 55 15.25 10.24 17.16
C ARG A 55 14.94 8.85 16.60
N THR A 56 15.60 8.49 15.50
CA THR A 56 15.64 7.09 15.07
C THR A 56 16.54 6.28 16.01
N PRO A 57 16.17 5.06 16.40
CA PRO A 57 17.05 4.19 17.17
C PRO A 57 18.35 3.96 16.38
N VAL A 58 19.49 4.26 17.00
CA VAL A 58 20.81 4.02 16.40
C VAL A 58 20.95 2.52 16.16
N ARG A 59 21.09 2.13 14.88
CA ARG A 59 21.34 0.74 14.45
C ARG A 59 22.83 0.55 14.12
N PRO A 60 23.68 0.23 15.11
CA PRO A 60 25.12 0.11 14.92
C PRO A 60 25.51 -1.05 13.98
N ASP A 61 24.65 -2.06 13.87
CA ASP A 61 24.81 -3.23 12.99
C ASP A 61 24.79 -2.85 11.50
N LEU A 62 23.92 -1.91 11.10
CA LEU A 62 23.89 -1.40 9.73
C LEU A 62 25.13 -0.58 9.41
N LEU A 63 25.63 0.20 10.36
CA LEU A 63 26.84 1.00 10.19
C LEU A 63 28.07 0.10 10.01
N GLU A 64 28.17 -1.00 10.77
CA GLU A 64 29.23 -1.99 10.59
C GLU A 64 29.14 -2.69 9.22
N LYS A 65 27.93 -3.05 8.76
CA LYS A 65 27.73 -3.62 7.42
C LYS A 65 28.15 -2.66 6.32
N VAL A 66 27.79 -1.38 6.42
CA VAL A 66 28.15 -0.36 5.43
C VAL A 66 29.66 -0.11 5.43
N VAL A 67 30.29 0.06 6.60
CA VAL A 67 31.75 0.22 6.70
C VAL A 67 32.47 -1.00 6.14
N ARG A 68 32.01 -2.22 6.45
CA ARG A 68 32.58 -3.45 5.89
C ARG A 68 32.46 -3.49 4.37
N LYS A 69 31.31 -3.08 3.82
CA LYS A 69 31.07 -3.05 2.36
C LYS A 69 31.93 -2.00 1.64
N ILE A 70 32.21 -0.87 2.30
CA ILE A 70 33.11 0.17 1.77
C ILE A 70 34.57 -0.29 1.84
N SER A 71 35.02 -0.82 2.98
CA SER A 71 36.40 -1.28 3.16
C SER A 71 36.78 -2.47 2.28
N VAL A 72 35.82 -3.33 1.92
CA VAL A 72 36.08 -4.49 1.04
C VAL A 72 36.30 -4.06 -0.42
N LYS A 73 35.80 -2.88 -0.83
CA LYS A 73 35.86 -2.43 -2.22
C LYS A 73 37.26 -1.95 -2.65
N ASP A 74 38.16 -1.65 -1.71
CA ASP A 74 39.50 -1.13 -2.04
C ASP A 74 40.57 -2.23 -2.21
N ASP A 75 40.37 -3.45 -1.71
CA ASP A 75 41.44 -4.48 -1.69
C ASP A 75 41.18 -5.73 -2.55
N THR A 76 40.03 -5.85 -3.24
CA THR A 76 39.73 -7.06 -4.03
C THR A 76 39.82 -6.85 -5.54
N VAL A 77 41.06 -6.78 -6.03
CA VAL A 77 41.41 -7.23 -7.39
C VAL A 77 41.32 -8.77 -7.40
N VAL A 78 40.11 -9.32 -7.34
CA VAL A 78 39.88 -10.77 -7.43
C VAL A 78 39.28 -11.09 -8.78
N SER A 79 40.10 -11.71 -9.63
CA SER A 79 39.69 -12.35 -10.87
C SER A 79 38.72 -13.49 -10.55
N SER A 80 37.43 -13.22 -10.64
CA SER A 80 36.40 -14.26 -10.68
C SER A 80 36.08 -14.55 -12.14
N THR A 81 36.47 -15.75 -12.61
CA THR A 81 35.97 -16.34 -13.86
C THR A 81 34.52 -16.74 -13.65
N LYS A 82 33.63 -15.76 -13.75
CA LYS A 82 32.18 -15.94 -13.84
C LYS A 82 31.87 -16.34 -15.28
N SER A 83 31.11 -17.41 -15.46
CA SER A 83 30.54 -17.76 -16.76
C SER A 83 29.54 -16.66 -17.12
N ASP A 84 29.98 -15.70 -17.93
CA ASP A 84 29.15 -14.57 -18.37
C ASP A 84 27.96 -15.09 -19.20
N PRO A 85 26.72 -14.79 -18.81
CA PRO A 85 25.61 -14.89 -19.75
C PRO A 85 25.91 -13.94 -20.91
N ALA A 86 25.70 -14.42 -22.14
CA ALA A 86 25.99 -13.65 -23.35
C ALA A 86 25.40 -12.23 -23.21
N PRO A 87 26.22 -11.18 -23.37
CA PRO A 87 25.77 -9.81 -23.15
C PRO A 87 24.62 -9.53 -24.09
N VAL A 88 23.44 -9.26 -23.52
CA VAL A 88 22.32 -8.72 -24.29
C VAL A 88 22.85 -7.45 -24.94
N PRO A 89 22.89 -7.36 -26.28
CA PRO A 89 23.51 -6.24 -26.93
C PRO A 89 22.73 -5.00 -26.53
N TRP A 90 23.44 -4.03 -25.93
CA TRP A 90 22.93 -2.76 -25.40
C TRP A 90 21.96 -2.04 -26.36
N THR A 91 22.08 -2.31 -27.66
CA THR A 91 21.16 -1.85 -28.72
C THR A 91 19.69 -2.28 -28.51
N TYR A 92 19.41 -3.42 -27.87
CA TYR A 92 18.04 -3.84 -27.57
C TYR A 92 17.37 -2.92 -26.53
N ILE A 93 18.12 -2.44 -25.55
CA ILE A 93 17.59 -1.51 -24.52
C ILE A 93 17.16 -0.20 -25.20
N TRP A 94 17.98 0.33 -26.11
CA TRP A 94 17.64 1.53 -26.88
C TRP A 94 16.46 1.32 -27.84
N ALA A 95 16.34 0.14 -28.44
CA ALA A 95 15.22 -0.17 -29.32
C ALA A 95 13.87 -0.19 -28.57
N VAL A 96 13.84 -0.77 -27.36
CA VAL A 96 12.64 -0.78 -26.51
C VAL A 96 12.31 0.63 -26.03
N ALA A 97 13.31 1.40 -25.57
CA ALA A 97 13.09 2.79 -25.14
C ALA A 97 12.55 3.68 -26.27
N ALA A 98 13.09 3.55 -27.49
CA ALA A 98 12.60 4.28 -28.66
C ALA A 98 11.17 3.92 -29.03
N LEU A 99 10.77 2.65 -28.86
CA LEU A 99 9.42 2.18 -29.16
C LEU A 99 8.40 2.71 -28.14
N ILE A 100 8.76 2.77 -26.86
CA ILE A 100 7.94 3.39 -25.80
C ILE A 100 7.77 4.89 -26.06
N LEU A 101 8.86 5.60 -26.35
CA LEU A 101 8.81 7.04 -26.67
C LEU A 101 7.95 7.33 -27.91
N LEU A 102 8.05 6.51 -28.95
CA LEU A 102 7.21 6.63 -30.13
C LEU A 102 5.73 6.42 -29.78
N GLY A 103 5.41 5.40 -28.99
CA GLY A 103 4.04 5.12 -28.55
C GLY A 103 3.45 6.28 -27.73
N MET A 104 4.23 6.84 -26.81
CA MET A 104 3.81 7.96 -25.96
C MET A 104 3.59 9.24 -26.78
N ASN A 105 4.47 9.52 -27.75
CA ASN A 105 4.34 10.68 -28.64
C ASN A 105 3.11 10.54 -29.57
N LEU A 106 2.84 9.31 -30.06
CA LEU A 106 1.65 9.03 -30.85
C LEU A 106 0.36 9.24 -30.03
N LEU A 107 0.35 8.77 -28.78
CA LEU A 107 -0.78 8.94 -27.85
C LEU A 107 -1.08 10.43 -27.59
N LEU A 108 -0.05 11.24 -27.33
CA LEU A 108 -0.19 12.70 -27.17
C LEU A 108 -0.78 13.36 -28.43
N LEU A 109 -0.37 12.91 -29.61
CA LEU A 109 -0.88 13.44 -30.87
C LEU A 109 -2.38 13.10 -31.06
N PHE A 110 -2.81 11.91 -30.63
CA PHE A 110 -4.24 11.55 -30.60
C PHE A 110 -5.03 12.40 -29.60
N LEU A 111 -4.51 12.60 -28.38
CA LEU A 111 -5.15 13.42 -27.36
C LEU A 111 -5.33 14.90 -27.78
N VAL A 112 -4.32 15.49 -28.43
CA VAL A 112 -4.38 16.88 -28.91
C VAL A 112 -5.32 17.01 -30.13
N ARG A 113 -5.39 15.99 -30.97
CA ARG A 113 -6.26 16.02 -32.16
C ARG A 113 -7.74 16.06 -31.79
N ASP A 114 -8.13 15.42 -30.69
CA ASP A 114 -9.51 15.46 -30.20
C ASP A 114 -9.89 16.83 -29.61
N GLN A 115 -8.90 17.62 -29.14
CA GLN A 115 -9.14 18.99 -28.64
C GLN A 115 -9.25 20.04 -29.75
N ALA A 116 -8.73 19.77 -30.95
CA ALA A 116 -8.74 20.70 -32.07
C ALA A 116 -10.12 20.83 -32.78
N ALA A 117 -11.15 20.15 -32.29
CA ALA A 117 -12.53 20.26 -32.80
C ALA A 117 -13.34 21.41 -32.17
N ILE A 118 -12.71 22.28 -31.38
CA ILE A 118 -13.34 23.53 -30.91
C ILE A 118 -13.52 24.45 -32.13
N ARG A 119 -14.79 24.65 -32.51
CA ARG A 119 -15.22 25.45 -33.66
C ARG A 119 -14.66 26.87 -33.57
N PRO A 120 -13.96 27.37 -34.60
CA PRO A 120 -13.47 28.76 -34.65
C PRO A 120 -14.57 29.81 -34.88
N ASP A 121 -15.85 29.42 -34.92
CA ASP A 121 -16.95 30.35 -35.22
C ASP A 121 -17.44 31.18 -34.00
N ASP A 122 -16.99 30.89 -32.78
CA ASP A 122 -17.46 31.61 -31.56
C ASP A 122 -16.58 32.80 -31.13
N LEU A 123 -15.47 33.10 -31.83
CA LEU A 123 -14.54 34.17 -31.42
C LEU A 123 -14.61 35.47 -32.25
N VAL A 124 -15.57 35.61 -33.18
CA VAL A 124 -15.64 36.80 -34.08
C VAL A 124 -16.80 37.77 -33.75
N ALA A 125 -17.45 37.64 -32.58
CA ALA A 125 -18.49 38.59 -32.13
C ALA A 125 -18.02 39.59 -31.06
N GLY A 126 -16.72 39.81 -30.91
CA GLY A 126 -16.14 40.85 -30.04
C GLY A 126 -15.97 42.16 -30.82
N GLY A 127 -16.99 43.00 -30.80
CA GLY A 127 -17.00 44.30 -31.46
C GLY A 127 -15.81 45.18 -31.09
N GLU A 128 -15.14 45.67 -32.12
CA GLU A 128 -14.13 46.73 -32.13
C GLU A 128 -14.74 48.00 -31.52
N ARG A 129 -14.60 48.18 -30.20
CA ARG A 129 -14.90 49.44 -29.53
C ARG A 129 -13.70 50.36 -29.71
N ASP A 130 -13.87 51.27 -30.65
CA ASP A 130 -13.07 52.47 -30.85
C ASP A 130 -12.95 53.23 -29.52
N TYR A 131 -11.76 53.17 -28.91
CA TYR A 131 -11.46 53.85 -27.65
C TYR A 131 -10.88 55.23 -28.00
N THR A 132 -11.74 56.14 -28.43
CA THR A 132 -11.40 57.56 -28.50
C THR A 132 -11.31 58.12 -27.08
N ASP A 133 -10.07 58.44 -26.71
CA ASP A 133 -9.60 59.19 -25.56
C ASP A 133 -10.41 60.48 -25.29
N PRO A 134 -11.09 60.61 -24.13
CA PRO A 134 -11.61 61.88 -23.64
C PRO A 134 -10.79 62.37 -22.45
N ALA A 135 -9.52 62.67 -22.66
CA ALA A 135 -8.75 63.55 -21.78
C ALA A 135 -9.21 65.01 -21.98
N GLY A 136 -10.40 65.36 -21.49
CA GLY A 136 -10.94 66.71 -21.57
C GLY A 136 -12.15 66.93 -20.68
N GLU A 137 -11.91 67.62 -19.55
CA GLU A 137 -12.91 68.33 -18.73
C GLU A 137 -14.10 67.52 -18.16
N ILE A 138 -13.91 66.89 -16.99
CA ILE A 138 -15.01 66.47 -16.11
C ILE A 138 -14.78 67.04 -14.71
N SER A 139 -15.05 68.33 -14.56
CA SER A 139 -15.46 68.94 -13.27
C SER A 139 -16.92 69.39 -13.33
N GLY A 140 -17.68 68.86 -14.30
CA GLY A 140 -19.13 69.03 -14.38
C GLY A 140 -19.83 68.03 -13.48
N GLU A 141 -20.66 68.55 -12.59
CA GLU A 141 -21.65 67.84 -11.79
C GLU A 141 -22.24 66.65 -12.58
N LEU A 142 -21.80 65.43 -12.26
CA LEU A 142 -22.25 64.18 -12.86
C LEU A 142 -23.73 63.97 -12.50
N GLY A 143 -24.60 64.66 -13.25
CA GLY A 143 -26.01 64.33 -13.38
C GLY A 143 -26.13 63.01 -14.13
N LEU A 144 -25.63 61.93 -13.53
CA LEU A 144 -25.97 60.56 -13.92
C LEU A 144 -27.49 60.53 -14.01
N SER A 145 -27.98 60.22 -15.20
CA SER A 145 -29.40 60.07 -15.44
C SER A 145 -29.96 59.06 -14.43
N GLU A 146 -31.21 59.25 -14.01
CA GLU A 146 -31.87 58.35 -13.06
C GLU A 146 -31.79 56.88 -13.52
N GLU A 147 -31.82 56.67 -14.85
CA GLU A 147 -31.61 55.37 -15.50
C GLU A 147 -30.22 54.76 -15.21
N GLU A 148 -29.13 55.51 -15.37
CA GLU A 148 -27.78 55.03 -15.06
C GLU A 148 -27.60 54.69 -13.58
N ARG A 149 -28.27 55.43 -12.67
CA ARG A 149 -28.27 55.11 -11.24
C ARG A 149 -28.93 53.77 -10.97
N THR A 150 -30.09 53.50 -11.56
CA THR A 150 -30.78 52.21 -11.39
C THR A 150 -29.96 51.03 -11.94
N ILE A 151 -29.24 51.22 -13.04
CA ILE A 151 -28.36 50.20 -13.62
C ILE A 151 -27.17 49.92 -12.70
N LEU A 152 -26.55 50.97 -12.15
CA LEU A 152 -25.45 50.86 -11.19
C LEU A 152 -25.90 50.17 -9.90
N GLU A 153 -27.05 50.54 -9.35
CA GLU A 153 -27.62 49.91 -8.15
C GLU A 153 -27.93 48.42 -8.39
N ALA A 154 -28.50 48.06 -9.54
CA ALA A 154 -28.74 46.66 -9.89
C ALA A 154 -27.44 45.86 -10.04
N ARG A 155 -26.37 46.47 -10.57
CA ARG A 155 -25.06 45.83 -10.69
C ARG A 155 -24.38 45.65 -9.33
N ILE A 156 -24.48 46.63 -8.44
CA ILE A 156 -23.97 46.52 -7.07
C ILE A 156 -24.70 45.40 -6.33
N ALA A 157 -26.03 45.38 -6.37
CA ALA A 157 -26.82 44.32 -5.73
C ALA A 157 -26.46 42.92 -6.24
N ARG A 158 -26.19 42.77 -7.55
CA ARG A 158 -25.74 41.49 -8.13
C ARG A 158 -24.34 41.10 -7.65
N LEU A 159 -23.40 42.05 -7.59
CA LEU A 159 -22.07 41.79 -7.07
C LEU A 159 -22.08 41.43 -5.58
N GLU A 160 -22.94 42.08 -4.79
CA GLU A 160 -23.14 41.74 -3.38
C GLU A 160 -23.71 40.32 -3.22
N GLN A 161 -24.67 39.95 -4.06
CA GLN A 161 -25.22 38.58 -4.08
C GLN A 161 -24.17 37.55 -4.51
N ASP A 162 -23.39 37.84 -5.56
CA ASP A 162 -22.32 36.95 -6.03
C ASP A 162 -21.24 36.79 -4.95
N LEU A 163 -20.85 37.87 -4.26
CA LEU A 163 -19.88 37.83 -3.17
C LEU A 163 -20.39 37.00 -1.98
N ALA A 164 -21.64 37.19 -1.58
CA ALA A 164 -22.27 36.38 -0.52
C ALA A 164 -22.32 34.89 -0.88
N SER A 165 -22.64 34.55 -2.13
CA SER A 165 -22.62 33.16 -2.60
C SER A 165 -21.20 32.58 -2.66
N SER A 166 -20.19 33.41 -2.95
CA SER A 166 -18.79 32.99 -2.97
C SER A 166 -18.27 32.72 -1.56
N GLU A 167 -18.68 33.53 -0.56
CA GLU A 167 -18.33 33.32 0.85
C GLU A 167 -18.94 32.02 1.37
N GLU A 168 -20.22 31.75 1.07
CA GLU A 168 -20.89 30.49 1.45
C GLU A 168 -20.20 29.26 0.84
N ASN A 169 -19.80 29.34 -0.44
CA ASN A 169 -19.06 28.26 -1.09
C ASN A 169 -17.67 28.06 -0.46
N ALA A 170 -16.97 29.14 -0.09
CA ALA A 170 -15.66 29.05 0.54
C ALA A 170 -15.73 28.32 1.89
N ASP A 171 -16.76 28.58 2.68
CA ASP A 171 -17.00 27.90 3.96
C ASP A 171 -17.30 26.40 3.75
N LEU A 172 -18.06 26.04 2.72
CA LEU A 172 -18.30 24.64 2.36
C LEU A 172 -16.99 23.92 2.00
N TYR A 173 -16.16 24.52 1.14
CA TYR A 173 -14.87 23.94 0.76
C TYR A 173 -13.93 23.77 1.95
N LEU A 174 -13.85 24.75 2.86
CA LEU A 174 -13.05 24.63 4.07
C LEU A 174 -13.53 23.47 4.95
N SER A 175 -14.85 23.30 5.09
CA SER A 175 -15.43 22.19 5.87
C SER A 175 -15.16 20.81 5.25
N GLU A 176 -15.13 20.70 3.93
CA GLU A 176 -14.80 19.44 3.24
C GLU A 176 -13.32 19.10 3.38
N LEU A 177 -12.45 20.10 3.34
CA LEU A 177 -11.01 19.95 3.47
C LEU A 177 -10.62 19.55 4.90
N GLU A 178 -11.30 20.09 5.92
CA GLU A 178 -11.17 19.66 7.32
C GLU A 178 -11.59 18.18 7.48
N LYS A 179 -12.75 17.79 6.94
CA LYS A 179 -13.21 16.39 6.96
C LYS A 179 -12.27 15.45 6.21
N ALA A 180 -11.65 15.91 5.12
CA ALA A 180 -10.67 15.11 4.39
C ALA A 180 -9.40 14.89 5.23
N GLY A 181 -8.90 15.94 5.90
CA GLY A 181 -7.77 15.84 6.82
C GLY A 181 -8.04 14.92 8.02
N GLU A 182 -9.26 14.95 8.57
CA GLU A 182 -9.66 14.01 9.63
C GLU A 182 -9.60 12.56 9.16
N ARG A 183 -10.17 12.25 7.98
CA ARG A 183 -10.13 10.90 7.39
C ARG A 183 -8.71 10.43 7.10
N GLU A 184 -7.87 11.30 6.56
CA GLU A 184 -6.46 10.97 6.31
C GLU A 184 -5.72 10.66 7.61
N SER A 185 -5.99 11.43 8.68
CA SER A 185 -5.41 11.17 10.00
C SER A 185 -5.88 9.84 10.60
N GLU A 186 -7.13 9.45 10.38
CA GLU A 186 -7.69 8.18 10.82
C GLU A 186 -7.06 7.00 10.07
N VAL A 187 -6.98 7.10 8.74
CA VAL A 187 -6.32 6.09 7.90
C VAL A 187 -4.84 5.96 8.24
N SER A 188 -4.14 7.07 8.47
CA SER A 188 -2.72 7.05 8.86
C SER A 188 -2.52 6.37 10.21
N ARG A 189 -3.41 6.61 11.19
CA ARG A 189 -3.34 5.93 12.49
C ARG A 189 -3.62 4.43 12.36
N TYR A 190 -4.64 4.05 11.59
CA TYR A 190 -4.95 2.65 11.31
C TYR A 190 -3.79 1.94 10.63
N ASN A 191 -3.17 2.56 9.62
CA ASN A 191 -2.01 2.02 8.93
C ASN A 191 -0.80 1.88 9.86
N ALA A 192 -0.56 2.84 10.75
CA ALA A 192 0.53 2.76 11.72
C ALA A 192 0.35 1.60 12.72
N GLU A 193 -0.88 1.41 13.22
CA GLU A 193 -1.22 0.29 14.11
C GLU A 193 -1.05 -1.06 13.38
N TRP A 194 -1.56 -1.14 12.15
CA TRP A 194 -1.42 -2.33 11.32
C TRP A 194 0.04 -2.66 11.00
N GLN A 195 0.86 -1.65 10.68
CA GLN A 195 2.30 -1.82 10.47
C GLN A 195 3.01 -2.33 11.73
N GLN A 196 2.60 -1.86 12.91
CA GLN A 196 3.18 -2.32 14.18
C GLN A 196 2.84 -3.78 14.44
N GLU A 197 1.58 -4.18 14.25
CA GLU A 197 1.17 -5.58 14.39
C GLU A 197 1.81 -6.47 13.31
N TYR A 198 1.92 -5.99 12.08
CA TYR A 198 2.66 -6.68 11.02
C TYR A 198 4.13 -6.89 11.40
N ALA A 199 4.82 -5.86 11.89
CA ALA A 199 6.21 -5.98 12.31
C ALA A 199 6.38 -6.95 13.48
N ARG A 200 5.41 -6.97 14.40
CA ARG A 200 5.39 -7.89 15.56
C ARG A 200 5.20 -9.34 15.12
N LEU A 201 4.26 -9.57 14.20
CA LEU A 201 4.00 -10.87 13.59
C LEU A 201 5.21 -11.35 12.80
N ALA A 202 5.75 -10.50 11.93
CA ALA A 202 6.95 -10.79 11.17
C ALA A 202 8.12 -11.12 12.10
N ALA A 203 8.38 -10.35 13.16
CA ALA A 203 9.46 -10.65 14.10
C ALA A 203 9.29 -12.00 14.83
N ARG A 204 8.04 -12.44 15.04
CA ARG A 204 7.74 -13.74 15.66
C ARG A 204 7.90 -14.90 14.67
N ILE A 205 7.54 -14.67 13.42
CA ILE A 205 7.51 -15.69 12.35
C ILE A 205 8.85 -15.80 11.62
N LEU A 206 9.59 -14.71 11.42
CA LEU A 206 10.84 -14.70 10.65
C LEU A 206 11.88 -15.72 11.12
N PRO A 207 12.10 -15.93 12.43
CA PRO A 207 13.03 -16.95 12.92
C PRO A 207 12.66 -18.37 12.48
N PHE A 208 11.38 -18.62 12.17
CA PHE A 208 10.92 -19.89 11.62
C PHE A 208 11.30 -20.07 10.15
N PHE A 209 11.59 -18.98 9.43
CA PHE A 209 12.02 -18.95 8.03
C PHE A 209 13.52 -18.70 7.84
N GLU A 210 14.28 -18.47 8.92
CA GLU A 210 15.72 -18.29 8.78
C GLU A 210 16.34 -19.56 8.13
N PRO A 211 17.04 -19.39 7.00
CA PRO A 211 17.31 -20.49 6.10
C PRO A 211 18.35 -21.45 6.67
N ASN A 212 17.96 -22.72 6.80
CA ASN A 212 18.89 -23.84 6.68
C ASN A 212 19.14 -24.11 5.18
N ASP A 213 19.78 -23.18 4.45
CA ASP A 213 20.31 -23.31 3.06
C ASP A 213 19.43 -24.03 1.99
N GLY A 214 18.15 -24.30 2.25
CA GLY A 214 17.32 -25.23 1.50
C GLY A 214 15.92 -24.70 1.22
N LEU A 215 15.35 -25.13 0.10
CA LEU A 215 13.95 -24.92 -0.27
C LEU A 215 13.07 -25.77 0.65
N GLY A 216 12.82 -25.29 1.88
CA GLY A 216 11.83 -25.88 2.77
C GLY A 216 10.43 -25.78 2.16
N ARG A 217 9.64 -26.84 2.29
CA ARG A 217 8.20 -26.80 1.96
C ARG A 217 7.46 -26.34 3.20
N PHE A 218 6.59 -25.35 3.00
CA PHE A 218 5.73 -24.81 4.04
C PHE A 218 4.27 -25.16 3.72
N THR A 219 3.53 -25.55 4.74
CA THR A 219 2.09 -25.75 4.65
C THR A 219 1.41 -24.78 5.60
N VAL A 220 0.48 -23.98 5.09
CA VAL A 220 -0.32 -23.07 5.91
C VAL A 220 -1.74 -23.59 5.99
N ILE A 221 -2.26 -23.67 7.22
CA ILE A 221 -3.63 -24.08 7.48
C ILE A 221 -4.31 -22.99 8.28
N GLU A 222 -5.41 -22.46 7.74
CA GLU A 222 -6.29 -21.53 8.46
C GLU A 222 -7.26 -22.32 9.34
N MET A 223 -7.39 -21.90 10.58
CA MET A 223 -8.28 -22.48 11.58
C MET A 223 -9.44 -21.53 11.86
N VAL A 224 -10.64 -22.07 11.79
CA VAL A 224 -11.89 -21.36 12.05
C VAL A 224 -12.67 -22.07 13.15
N ASP A 225 -13.60 -21.33 13.75
CA ASP A 225 -14.58 -21.88 14.70
C ASP A 225 -15.26 -23.13 14.11
N SER A 226 -15.49 -24.14 14.96
CA SER A 226 -16.02 -25.43 14.52
C SER A 226 -17.46 -25.34 13.97
N GLU A 227 -18.28 -24.44 14.50
CA GLU A 227 -19.62 -24.16 13.97
C GLU A 227 -19.52 -23.43 12.63
N ALA A 228 -18.62 -22.45 12.52
CA ALA A 228 -18.37 -21.76 11.25
C ALA A 228 -17.90 -22.73 10.15
N PHE A 229 -17.01 -23.67 10.50
CA PHE A 229 -16.57 -24.75 9.60
C PHE A 229 -17.71 -25.66 9.18
N ALA A 230 -18.56 -26.09 10.13
CA ALA A 230 -19.67 -27.00 9.85
C ALA A 230 -20.74 -26.37 8.94
N ASN A 231 -20.88 -25.05 8.99
CA ASN A 231 -21.82 -24.28 8.19
C ASN A 231 -21.26 -23.75 6.86
N ASP A 232 -20.01 -24.12 6.50
CA ASP A 232 -19.31 -23.66 5.29
C ASP A 232 -19.31 -22.12 5.16
N LEU A 233 -19.17 -21.42 6.30
CA LEU A 233 -19.10 -19.97 6.30
C LEU A 233 -17.80 -19.51 5.60
N PRO A 234 -17.83 -18.35 4.92
CA PRO A 234 -16.66 -17.83 4.23
C PRO A 234 -15.49 -17.68 5.20
N ARG A 235 -14.37 -18.32 4.84
CA ARG A 235 -13.11 -18.22 5.59
C ARG A 235 -12.63 -16.77 5.59
N ARG A 236 -11.90 -16.38 6.64
CA ARG A 236 -11.46 -14.99 6.83
C ARG A 236 -10.31 -14.60 5.89
N GLY A 237 -9.78 -15.57 5.13
CA GLY A 237 -8.75 -15.33 4.14
C GLY A 237 -7.36 -15.24 4.75
N PHE A 238 -7.16 -15.79 5.96
CA PHE A 238 -5.83 -15.88 6.55
C PHE A 238 -4.91 -16.77 5.73
N ALA A 239 -5.44 -17.82 5.09
CA ALA A 239 -4.66 -18.62 4.14
C ALA A 239 -4.17 -17.78 2.95
N ASP A 240 -4.99 -16.87 2.43
CA ASP A 240 -4.60 -15.93 1.38
C ASP A 240 -3.57 -14.93 1.89
N LEU A 241 -3.72 -14.42 3.11
CA LEU A 241 -2.79 -13.47 3.72
C LEU A 241 -1.42 -14.10 4.00
N ALA A 242 -1.41 -15.31 4.56
CA ALA A 242 -0.20 -16.09 4.79
C ALA A 242 0.43 -16.58 3.47
N GLY A 243 -0.39 -16.95 2.48
CA GLY A 243 0.06 -17.21 1.12
C GLY A 243 0.79 -16.00 0.53
N ARG A 244 0.18 -14.81 0.60
CA ARG A 244 0.82 -13.54 0.20
C ARG A 244 2.10 -13.24 0.98
N PHE A 245 2.14 -13.55 2.28
CA PHE A 245 3.32 -13.39 3.13
C PHE A 245 4.48 -14.29 2.67
N LEU A 246 4.16 -15.53 2.30
CA LEU A 246 5.13 -16.54 1.87
C LEU A 246 5.62 -16.34 0.43
N THR A 247 4.76 -15.87 -0.47
CA THR A 247 5.10 -15.68 -1.89
C THR A 247 5.65 -14.29 -2.20
N GLY A 248 5.46 -13.31 -1.31
CA GLY A 248 5.86 -11.93 -1.54
C GLY A 248 5.03 -11.20 -2.60
N GLU A 249 3.87 -11.74 -3.01
CA GLU A 249 2.98 -11.12 -3.98
C GLU A 249 2.16 -9.98 -3.34
N GLY A 250 2.75 -8.78 -3.29
CA GLY A 250 2.11 -7.54 -2.83
C GLY A 250 1.19 -6.86 -3.86
N ASN A 251 0.75 -7.54 -4.92
CA ASN A 251 -0.12 -6.92 -5.93
C ASN A 251 -1.59 -7.00 -5.53
N ILE A 252 -2.07 -5.97 -4.85
CA ILE A 252 -3.51 -5.75 -4.66
C ILE A 252 -4.10 -5.32 -6.01
N ALA A 253 -5.09 -6.07 -6.50
CA ALA A 253 -5.96 -5.60 -7.56
C ALA A 253 -6.81 -4.43 -7.03
N GLY A 254 -6.33 -3.20 -7.22
CA GLY A 254 -7.12 -1.98 -6.99
C GLY A 254 -6.47 -0.87 -6.16
N VAL A 255 -5.32 -1.12 -5.52
CA VAL A 255 -4.54 -0.07 -4.85
C VAL A 255 -3.24 0.06 -5.63
N GLY A 256 -2.99 1.24 -6.20
CA GLY A 256 -1.80 1.48 -7.01
C GLY A 256 -0.53 1.17 -6.22
N THR A 257 0.51 0.71 -6.90
CA THR A 257 1.83 0.40 -6.30
C THR A 257 2.48 1.59 -5.59
N GLU A 258 1.92 2.79 -5.72
CA GLU A 258 2.39 4.02 -5.08
C GLU A 258 1.72 4.30 -3.71
N GLU A 259 0.66 3.59 -3.33
CA GLU A 259 -0.11 3.86 -2.09
C GLU A 259 0.23 2.90 -0.94
N PHE A 260 0.87 1.76 -1.23
CA PHE A 260 1.37 0.84 -0.21
C PHE A 260 2.80 1.19 0.23
N VAL A 261 2.93 1.96 1.31
CA VAL A 261 4.23 2.23 1.97
C VAL A 261 4.52 1.13 2.99
N GLY A 262 4.89 -0.06 2.50
CA GLY A 262 5.44 -1.13 3.33
C GLY A 262 6.97 -1.05 3.41
N PRO A 263 7.62 -1.56 4.48
CA PRO A 263 9.07 -1.65 4.53
C PRO A 263 9.57 -2.61 3.43
N VAL A 264 10.32 -2.08 2.46
CA VAL A 264 11.16 -2.90 1.59
C VAL A 264 12.23 -3.53 2.46
N VAL A 265 12.09 -4.81 2.78
CA VAL A 265 13.15 -5.57 3.46
C VAL A 265 14.26 -5.83 2.44
N GLU A 266 15.24 -4.92 2.38
CA GLU A 266 16.47 -5.12 1.62
C GLU A 266 17.20 -6.37 2.14
N GLY A 267 17.01 -7.52 1.48
CA GLY A 267 17.69 -8.77 1.81
C GLY A 267 16.91 -10.05 1.53
N ALA A 268 15.58 -9.98 1.37
CA ALA A 268 14.79 -11.11 0.91
C ALA A 268 14.87 -11.19 -0.63
N GLY A 269 15.64 -12.16 -1.15
CA GLY A 269 15.67 -12.44 -2.58
C GLY A 269 14.25 -12.78 -3.07
N ILE A 270 13.79 -12.07 -4.11
CA ILE A 270 12.50 -12.31 -4.75
C ILE A 270 12.53 -13.73 -5.34
N LEU A 271 11.92 -14.71 -4.67
CA LEU A 271 11.76 -16.06 -5.19
C LEU A 271 10.66 -16.02 -6.26
N SER A 272 11.04 -15.82 -7.52
CA SER A 272 10.15 -16.02 -8.66
C SER A 272 9.83 -17.51 -8.82
N ALA A 273 8.63 -17.92 -8.44
CA ALA A 273 8.10 -19.23 -8.79
C ALA A 273 7.60 -19.21 -10.24
N THR A 274 8.38 -19.73 -11.18
CA THR A 274 7.88 -20.09 -12.52
C THR A 274 7.06 -21.37 -12.42
N ALA A 275 5.73 -21.26 -12.50
CA ALA A 275 4.85 -22.43 -12.60
C ALA A 275 4.99 -23.11 -13.98
N ASP A 276 5.24 -24.42 -13.97
CA ASP A 276 5.23 -25.32 -15.13
C ASP A 276 3.76 -25.62 -15.53
N PRO A 277 3.29 -25.27 -16.75
CA PRO A 277 1.89 -25.36 -17.13
C PRO A 277 1.41 -26.78 -17.53
N THR A 278 2.07 -27.85 -17.09
CA THR A 278 1.76 -29.22 -17.56
C THR A 278 0.87 -30.06 -16.64
N GLN A 279 0.25 -29.49 -15.60
CA GLN A 279 -0.72 -30.22 -14.77
C GLN A 279 -2.14 -30.23 -15.39
N PRO A 280 -2.72 -31.40 -15.72
CA PRO A 280 -4.08 -31.51 -16.21
C PRO A 280 -5.06 -31.57 -15.02
N GLY A 281 -5.95 -30.59 -14.88
CA GLY A 281 -7.01 -30.67 -13.86
C GLY A 281 -7.88 -29.45 -13.59
N LEU A 282 -7.53 -28.26 -14.07
CA LEU A 282 -8.33 -27.06 -13.80
C LEU A 282 -8.96 -26.52 -15.09
N THR A 283 -10.26 -26.76 -15.26
CA THR A 283 -11.05 -26.08 -16.29
C THR A 283 -11.24 -24.61 -15.92
N PRO A 284 -10.91 -23.65 -16.80
CA PRO A 284 -11.21 -22.24 -16.56
C PRO A 284 -12.70 -21.97 -16.72
N ILE A 285 -13.29 -21.27 -15.74
CA ILE A 285 -14.65 -20.74 -15.80
C ILE A 285 -14.71 -19.66 -16.89
N ALA A 286 -15.63 -19.81 -17.84
CA ALA A 286 -15.81 -18.93 -18.98
C ALA A 286 -16.28 -17.52 -18.56
N ARG A 287 -15.58 -16.49 -19.04
CA ARG A 287 -16.03 -15.09 -19.02
C ARG A 287 -17.24 -14.93 -19.95
N GLY A 288 -18.39 -14.57 -19.38
CA GLY A 288 -19.57 -14.12 -20.14
C GLY A 288 -19.38 -12.69 -20.65
N THR A 289 -19.69 -12.48 -21.92
CA THR A 289 -19.75 -11.18 -22.62
C THR A 289 -20.88 -10.31 -22.04
N PRO A 290 -20.69 -8.99 -21.83
CA PRO A 290 -21.79 -8.11 -21.47
C PRO A 290 -22.60 -7.73 -22.71
N THR A 291 -23.88 -8.07 -22.68
CA THR A 291 -24.90 -7.57 -23.61
C THR A 291 -25.27 -6.14 -23.21
N VAL A 292 -25.09 -5.21 -24.15
CA VAL A 292 -25.58 -3.82 -24.07
C VAL A 292 -27.09 -3.83 -24.28
N MET A 293 -27.87 -3.36 -23.31
CA MET A 293 -29.21 -2.83 -23.52
C MET A 293 -29.37 -1.55 -22.69
N ALA A 294 -29.67 -0.47 -23.42
CA ALA A 294 -30.05 0.82 -22.90
C ALA A 294 -31.51 0.79 -22.43
N ASP A 295 -31.76 1.31 -21.22
CA ASP A 295 -32.86 2.24 -20.97
C ASP A 295 -32.73 2.79 -19.55
N SER A 296 -32.54 4.10 -19.44
CA SER A 296 -32.64 4.86 -18.19
C SER A 296 -34.09 4.93 -17.73
N PRO A 297 -34.33 4.79 -16.42
CA PRO A 297 -35.18 5.77 -15.76
C PRO A 297 -34.53 6.34 -14.48
N ALA A 298 -35.01 7.54 -14.14
CA ALA A 298 -34.61 8.46 -13.08
C ALA A 298 -34.11 7.82 -11.77
N LEU A 299 -33.00 8.37 -11.26
CA LEU A 299 -32.45 8.12 -9.92
C LEU A 299 -33.32 8.81 -8.85
N PRO A 300 -33.71 8.11 -7.77
CA PRO A 300 -34.08 8.76 -6.52
C PRO A 300 -32.83 9.16 -5.73
N ASP A 301 -32.87 10.35 -5.12
CA ASP A 301 -31.93 10.83 -4.12
C ASP A 301 -31.67 9.76 -3.05
N THR A 302 -30.54 9.08 -3.16
CA THR A 302 -30.05 8.15 -2.15
C THR A 302 -28.76 8.73 -1.61
N ALA A 303 -28.88 9.42 -0.47
CA ALA A 303 -27.77 9.82 0.36
C ALA A 303 -27.07 8.55 0.90
N MET A 304 -26.10 8.04 0.15
CA MET A 304 -25.07 7.13 0.66
C MET A 304 -23.79 7.96 0.83
N GLY A 305 -23.51 8.35 2.08
CA GLY A 305 -22.14 8.70 2.43
C GLY A 305 -21.27 7.45 2.32
N PRO A 306 -20.01 7.56 1.89
CA PRO A 306 -19.08 6.45 2.00
C PRO A 306 -18.79 6.26 3.49
N GLU A 307 -19.42 5.25 4.11
CA GLU A 307 -18.93 4.71 5.37
C GLU A 307 -17.50 4.25 5.11
N ALA A 308 -16.54 4.91 5.76
CA ALA A 308 -15.19 4.41 5.86
C ALA A 308 -15.26 2.94 6.29
N PRO A 309 -14.41 2.05 5.73
CA PRO A 309 -14.38 0.66 6.16
C PRO A 309 -14.14 0.67 7.67
N GLN A 310 -15.19 0.42 8.45
CA GLN A 310 -15.06 0.22 9.88
C GLN A 310 -14.00 -0.84 10.03
N ALA A 311 -12.89 -0.49 10.71
CA ALA A 311 -11.87 -1.44 11.11
C ALA A 311 -12.63 -2.65 11.61
N ALA A 312 -12.54 -3.76 10.88
CA ALA A 312 -13.28 -4.96 11.20
C ALA A 312 -12.92 -5.26 12.65
N VAL A 313 -13.86 -4.97 13.56
CA VAL A 313 -13.80 -5.46 14.92
C VAL A 313 -13.65 -6.95 14.69
N LEU A 314 -12.45 -7.47 14.94
CA LEU A 314 -12.16 -8.89 14.75
C LEU A 314 -13.23 -9.59 15.57
N ASN A 315 -14.26 -10.09 14.89
CA ASN A 315 -15.41 -10.70 15.53
C ASN A 315 -14.87 -11.69 16.56
N GLU A 316 -15.40 -11.61 17.78
CA GLU A 316 -14.97 -12.33 19.00
C GLU A 316 -14.91 -13.86 18.83
N GLU A 317 -15.30 -14.40 17.68
CA GLU A 317 -15.17 -15.81 17.35
C GLU A 317 -13.69 -16.22 17.35
N PRO A 318 -13.39 -17.44 17.85
CA PRO A 318 -12.05 -17.96 17.85
C PRO A 318 -11.56 -18.17 16.41
N THR A 319 -10.31 -17.83 16.16
CA THR A 319 -9.65 -18.08 14.88
C THR A 319 -8.16 -18.32 15.09
N GLY A 320 -7.50 -18.91 14.11
CA GLY A 320 -6.06 -19.07 14.15
C GLY A 320 -5.50 -19.46 12.79
N PHE A 321 -4.18 -19.58 12.72
CA PHE A 321 -3.52 -20.20 11.60
C PHE A 321 -2.27 -20.91 12.06
N THR A 322 -1.87 -21.92 11.32
CA THR A 322 -0.59 -22.59 11.52
C THR A 322 0.28 -22.51 10.28
N VAL A 323 1.59 -22.51 10.50
CA VAL A 323 2.61 -22.71 9.47
C VAL A 323 3.42 -23.93 9.86
N TRP A 324 3.45 -24.93 8.99
CA TRP A 324 4.18 -26.18 9.18
C TRP A 324 5.42 -26.24 8.30
N ARG A 325 6.50 -26.79 8.84
CA ARG A 325 7.76 -27.06 8.15
C ARG A 325 8.00 -28.57 8.04
N ASP A 326 7.93 -29.07 6.82
CA ASP A 326 8.10 -30.50 6.53
C ASP A 326 9.53 -30.99 6.83
N ASP A 327 10.54 -30.13 6.73
CA ASP A 327 11.95 -30.50 6.95
C ASP A 327 12.30 -30.67 8.43
N GLU A 328 11.72 -29.85 9.30
CA GLU A 328 11.96 -29.89 10.74
C GLU A 328 10.91 -30.64 11.54
N GLN A 329 9.78 -31.02 10.91
CA GLN A 329 8.64 -31.63 11.58
C GLN A 329 8.13 -30.75 12.74
N LYS A 330 8.10 -29.44 12.49
CA LYS A 330 7.70 -28.41 13.44
C LYS A 330 6.63 -27.51 12.83
N GLY A 331 5.73 -27.07 13.69
CA GLY A 331 4.73 -26.08 13.36
C GLY A 331 4.80 -24.87 14.27
N PHE A 332 4.43 -23.73 13.71
CA PHE A 332 4.06 -22.52 14.43
C PHE A 332 2.55 -22.40 14.36
N LEU A 333 1.91 -22.10 15.48
CA LEU A 333 0.46 -21.91 15.59
C LEU A 333 0.19 -20.57 16.26
N ASP A 334 -0.63 -19.74 15.63
CA ASP A 334 -1.06 -18.45 16.15
C ASP A 334 -2.58 -18.46 16.33
N LEU A 335 -3.02 -18.12 17.53
CA LEU A 335 -4.42 -18.22 17.97
C LEU A 335 -4.92 -16.85 18.41
N TYR A 336 -6.20 -16.60 18.15
CA TYR A 336 -6.90 -15.37 18.46
C TYR A 336 -8.26 -15.69 19.06
N ASN A 337 -8.63 -14.97 20.11
CA ASN A 337 -9.95 -15.06 20.76
C ASN A 337 -10.34 -16.49 21.18
N LEU A 338 -9.39 -17.31 21.63
CA LEU A 338 -9.71 -18.63 22.15
C LEU A 338 -10.60 -18.47 23.40
N PRO A 339 -11.77 -19.15 23.47
CA PRO A 339 -12.68 -19.01 24.60
C PRO A 339 -12.03 -19.49 25.90
N GLU A 340 -12.42 -18.87 27.02
CA GLU A 340 -12.06 -19.39 28.35
C GLU A 340 -12.71 -20.76 28.55
N LEU A 341 -11.92 -21.71 29.04
CA LEU A 341 -12.36 -23.08 29.29
C LEU A 341 -12.94 -23.20 30.69
N ASP A 342 -13.85 -24.16 30.86
CA ASP A 342 -14.40 -24.48 32.17
C ASP A 342 -13.32 -25.00 33.14
N GLU A 343 -13.55 -24.85 34.45
CA GLU A 343 -12.61 -25.29 35.47
C GLU A 343 -12.32 -26.81 35.36
N GLY A 344 -11.04 -27.15 35.19
CA GLY A 344 -10.61 -28.54 34.99
C GLY A 344 -10.61 -29.00 33.53
N GLN A 345 -10.87 -28.10 32.57
CA GLN A 345 -10.64 -28.35 31.15
C GLN A 345 -9.34 -27.70 30.64
N GLU A 346 -8.75 -28.32 29.62
CA GLU A 346 -7.54 -27.87 28.94
C GLU A 346 -7.75 -27.92 27.42
N ALA A 347 -7.23 -26.92 26.70
CA ALA A 347 -7.26 -26.92 25.25
C ALA A 347 -6.19 -27.87 24.74
N TYR A 348 -6.55 -28.83 23.88
CA TYR A 348 -5.62 -29.84 23.39
C TYR A 348 -5.47 -29.74 21.87
N LEU A 349 -4.22 -29.76 21.39
CA LEU A 349 -3.88 -29.67 19.98
C LEU A 349 -3.74 -31.07 19.37
N TRP A 350 -4.45 -31.29 18.27
CA TRP A 350 -4.42 -32.51 17.48
C TRP A 350 -4.09 -32.21 16.04
N VAL A 351 -3.33 -33.09 15.41
CA VAL A 351 -2.96 -32.97 14.00
C VAL A 351 -3.21 -34.29 13.27
N ARG A 352 -3.62 -34.22 12.02
CA ARG A 352 -3.82 -35.38 11.17
C ARG A 352 -3.12 -35.17 9.83
N SER A 353 -2.53 -36.24 9.31
CA SER A 353 -1.93 -36.27 7.98
C SER A 353 -2.83 -37.04 7.01
N SER A 354 -2.72 -36.79 5.71
CA SER A 354 -3.46 -37.55 4.70
C SER A 354 -3.08 -39.03 4.65
N GLU A 355 -1.88 -39.37 5.14
CA GLU A 355 -1.36 -40.74 5.12
C GLU A 355 -1.73 -41.54 6.38
N LEU A 356 -2.13 -40.86 7.46
CA LEU A 356 -2.44 -41.45 8.76
C LEU A 356 -3.90 -41.18 9.12
N ASP A 357 -4.67 -42.24 9.33
CA ASP A 357 -6.09 -42.14 9.67
C ASP A 357 -6.35 -41.56 11.09
N PRO A 358 -5.58 -41.92 12.15
CA PRO A 358 -5.82 -41.36 13.48
C PRO A 358 -5.21 -39.96 13.62
N TYR A 359 -5.86 -39.13 14.43
CA TYR A 359 -5.26 -37.90 14.94
C TYR A 359 -4.08 -38.21 15.85
N VAL A 360 -3.00 -37.45 15.72
CA VAL A 360 -1.83 -37.50 16.58
C VAL A 360 -1.97 -36.41 17.65
N PRO A 361 -1.92 -36.77 18.95
CA PRO A 361 -1.90 -35.78 20.03
C PRO A 361 -0.58 -35.02 20.03
N VAL A 362 -0.65 -33.70 19.96
CA VAL A 362 0.55 -32.85 19.99
C VAL A 362 0.83 -32.35 21.40
N GLY A 363 -0.20 -31.97 22.14
CA GLY A 363 -0.09 -31.53 23.54
C GLY A 363 -1.13 -30.48 23.93
N VAL A 364 -0.98 -29.98 25.15
CA VAL A 364 -1.85 -28.95 25.73
C VAL A 364 -1.45 -27.57 25.21
N VAL A 365 -2.42 -26.79 24.77
CA VAL A 365 -2.28 -25.37 24.45
C VAL A 365 -2.19 -24.60 25.78
N PRO A 366 -1.10 -23.85 26.02
CA PRO A 366 -0.95 -23.07 27.25
C PRO A 366 -2.02 -21.99 27.34
N GLN A 367 -2.32 -21.54 28.56
CA GLN A 367 -3.23 -20.41 28.76
C GLN A 367 -2.65 -19.15 28.11
N LEU A 368 -3.42 -18.56 27.19
CA LEU A 368 -3.06 -17.37 26.42
C LEU A 368 -3.69 -16.12 27.03
N ASP A 369 -3.04 -14.97 26.87
CA ASP A 369 -3.58 -13.69 27.36
C ASP A 369 -4.78 -13.28 26.49
N ASN A 370 -5.97 -13.23 27.10
CA ASN A 370 -7.25 -13.01 26.40
C ASN A 370 -7.47 -13.99 25.23
N GLY A 371 -7.05 -15.24 25.39
CA GLY A 371 -7.20 -16.27 24.35
C GLY A 371 -6.34 -16.03 23.10
N THR A 372 -5.39 -15.09 23.14
CA THR A 372 -4.56 -14.70 21.99
C THR A 372 -3.08 -14.94 22.25
N GLY A 373 -2.40 -15.59 21.31
CA GLY A 373 -0.97 -15.84 21.41
C GLY A 373 -0.49 -16.93 20.46
N SER A 374 0.81 -17.20 20.49
CA SER A 374 1.42 -18.17 19.59
C SER A 374 2.21 -19.23 20.32
N ILE A 375 2.26 -20.40 19.71
CA ILE A 375 2.97 -21.56 20.22
C ILE A 375 3.74 -22.26 19.10
N PHE A 376 4.82 -22.92 19.47
CA PHE A 376 5.53 -23.85 18.60
C PHE A 376 5.21 -25.27 19.02
N TYR A 377 5.09 -26.15 18.03
CA TYR A 377 4.83 -27.56 18.27
C TYR A 377 5.67 -28.43 17.31
N SER A 378 5.80 -29.71 17.65
CA SER A 378 6.53 -30.69 16.84
C SER A 378 5.79 -32.02 16.88
N VAL A 379 5.89 -32.78 15.80
CA VAL A 379 5.31 -34.13 15.71
C VAL A 379 6.46 -35.12 15.56
N ASP A 380 6.50 -36.14 16.42
CA ASP A 380 7.53 -37.19 16.40
C ASP A 380 7.17 -38.30 15.39
N GLU A 381 6.75 -37.90 14.19
CA GLU A 381 6.41 -38.81 13.10
C GLU A 381 7.23 -38.40 11.85
N PRO A 382 8.02 -39.32 11.26
CA PRO A 382 8.86 -38.99 10.12
C PRO A 382 8.01 -38.73 8.87
N ASN A 383 8.36 -37.67 8.12
CA ASN A 383 7.65 -37.24 6.92
C ASN A 383 6.17 -36.89 7.15
N PHE A 384 5.83 -36.38 8.33
CA PHE A 384 4.48 -35.91 8.60
C PHE A 384 4.24 -34.57 7.89
N THR A 385 3.14 -34.52 7.14
CA THR A 385 2.58 -33.28 6.58
C THR A 385 1.14 -33.18 7.08
N PRO A 386 0.80 -32.17 7.91
CA PRO A 386 -0.55 -31.98 8.39
C PRO A 386 -1.47 -31.61 7.23
N THR A 387 -2.64 -32.23 7.24
CA THR A 387 -3.78 -31.94 6.36
C THR A 387 -5.04 -31.64 7.15
N GLU A 388 -4.94 -31.62 8.48
CA GLU A 388 -5.99 -31.14 9.36
C GLU A 388 -5.42 -30.86 10.73
N ILE A 389 -5.91 -29.81 11.37
CA ILE A 389 -5.57 -29.45 12.75
C ILE A 389 -6.85 -29.18 13.52
N LEU A 390 -6.94 -29.73 14.73
CA LEU A 390 -8.03 -29.50 15.67
C LEU A 390 -7.51 -28.97 17.00
N ILE A 391 -8.29 -28.08 17.62
CA ILE A 391 -8.18 -27.78 19.04
C ILE A 391 -9.49 -28.18 19.70
N THR A 392 -9.40 -29.03 20.72
CA THR A 392 -10.54 -29.52 21.50
C THR A 392 -10.46 -29.05 22.94
N SER A 393 -11.59 -29.04 23.65
CA SER A 393 -11.62 -28.92 25.10
C SER A 393 -11.63 -30.31 25.73
N GLU A 394 -10.58 -30.65 26.46
CA GLU A 394 -10.41 -31.95 27.13
C GLU A 394 -10.43 -31.79 28.65
N GLU A 395 -10.76 -32.86 29.38
CA GLU A 395 -10.53 -32.88 30.82
C GLU A 395 -9.02 -32.84 31.12
N ALA A 396 -8.62 -32.07 32.13
CA ALA A 396 -7.21 -31.91 32.49
C ALA A 396 -6.53 -33.27 32.76
N GLY A 397 -5.44 -33.55 32.05
CA GLY A 397 -4.71 -34.81 32.13
C GLY A 397 -5.30 -35.98 31.33
N ALA A 398 -6.42 -35.79 30.62
CA ALA A 398 -6.95 -36.78 29.68
C ALA A 398 -6.19 -36.71 28.34
N ALA A 399 -4.96 -37.22 28.32
CA ALA A 399 -4.25 -37.49 27.07
C ALA A 399 -4.90 -38.71 26.39
N GLY A 400 -6.02 -38.49 25.68
CA GLY A 400 -6.71 -39.52 24.92
C GLY A 400 -5.92 -40.00 23.70
N SER A 401 -6.31 -41.15 23.15
CA SER A 401 -5.86 -41.59 21.81
C SER A 401 -6.70 -40.98 20.68
N GLU A 402 -7.79 -40.31 21.02
CA GLU A 402 -8.74 -39.71 20.08
C GLU A 402 -9.15 -38.31 20.59
N PRO A 403 -9.42 -37.35 19.69
CA PRO A 403 -9.94 -36.05 20.07
C PRO A 403 -11.29 -36.16 20.77
N GLY A 404 -11.51 -35.35 21.79
CA GLY A 404 -12.78 -35.19 22.47
C GLY A 404 -13.86 -34.61 21.57
N ASN A 405 -15.11 -34.70 22.05
CA ASN A 405 -16.28 -34.30 21.26
C ASN A 405 -16.44 -32.78 21.11
N THR A 406 -15.79 -31.98 21.96
CA THR A 406 -15.93 -30.52 21.97
C THR A 406 -14.80 -29.88 21.16
N VAL A 407 -15.03 -29.67 19.88
CA VAL A 407 -14.08 -29.00 18.98
C VAL A 407 -14.26 -27.49 19.08
N ILE A 408 -13.20 -26.77 19.41
CA ILE A 408 -13.17 -25.30 19.49
C ILE A 408 -12.78 -24.73 18.13
N LEU A 409 -11.65 -25.18 17.58
CA LEU A 409 -11.13 -24.73 16.30
C LEU A 409 -10.81 -25.90 15.39
N ARG A 410 -11.03 -25.71 14.09
CA ARG A 410 -10.74 -26.68 13.04
C ARG A 410 -10.14 -26.01 11.81
N GLY A 411 -9.02 -26.57 11.34
CA GLY A 411 -8.37 -26.20 10.08
C GLY A 411 -8.16 -27.44 9.20
N PRO A 412 -8.36 -27.34 7.87
CA PRO A 412 -8.28 -28.47 6.93
C PRO A 412 -6.89 -28.69 6.33
#